data_AF-A0A9K3CVZ5-F1
#
_entry.id   AF-A0A9K3CVZ5-F1
#
_cell.length_a   1.000
_cell.length_b   1.000
_cell.length_c   1.000
_cell.angle_alpha   90.00
_cell.angle_beta   90.00
_cell.angle_gamma   90.00
#
_symmetry.space_group_name_H-M   'P 1'
#
loop_
_entity.id
_entity.type
_entity.pdbx_description
1 polymer ?
#
loop_
_entity_poly.entity_id
_entity_poly.type
_entity_poly.pdbx_seq_one_letter_code
_entity_poly.pdbx_strand_id
1 'polypeptide(L)'
;MGAANHKSSKRKKGRSRTASFRRHDKKYAKDIDQILDSLTPEKIEEIAKAEPQMHLPGEGRYQCLTCDRYFMNRNALTDHMKSKQHKRRYQYQCQYKSWLHLDTEAIY
;
A
#
# COMPACT_ATOMS: atom_id res chain seq x y z
N MET A 1 51.75 -42.11 -3.78
CA MET A 1 51.73 -40.63 -3.67
C MET A 1 50.27 -40.22 -3.45
N GLY A 2 49.87 -39.95 -2.21
CA GLY A 2 48.51 -39.55 -1.86
C GLY A 2 48.52 -38.17 -1.23
N ALA A 3 47.68 -37.26 -1.71
CA ALA A 3 47.42 -35.98 -1.07
C ALA A 3 45.93 -35.64 -1.17
N ALA A 4 45.42 -35.11 -0.06
CA ALA A 4 44.03 -35.11 0.38
C ALA A 4 43.08 -34.20 -0.39
N ASN A 5 41.81 -34.60 -0.42
CA ASN A 5 40.69 -33.92 -1.05
C ASN A 5 40.05 -32.93 -0.05
N HIS A 6 40.34 -31.62 -0.19
CA HIS A 6 39.78 -30.59 0.69
C HIS A 6 38.32 -30.26 0.32
N LYS A 7 37.34 -30.99 0.87
CA LYS A 7 35.92 -30.58 0.81
C LYS A 7 35.69 -29.37 1.72
N SER A 8 35.61 -28.17 1.15
CA SER A 8 35.18 -26.97 1.87
C SER A 8 33.68 -27.07 2.20
N SER A 9 33.38 -27.37 3.47
CA SER A 9 32.02 -27.30 4.00
C SER A 9 31.56 -25.85 4.04
N LYS A 10 30.73 -25.44 3.06
CA LYS A 10 30.01 -24.16 3.11
C LYS A 10 29.06 -24.17 4.32
N ARG A 11 29.48 -23.55 5.42
CA ARG A 11 28.63 -23.28 6.58
C ARG A 11 27.44 -22.43 6.11
N LYS A 12 26.24 -23.01 6.09
CA LYS A 12 24.99 -22.27 5.82
C LYS A 12 24.81 -21.23 6.95
N LYS A 13 24.95 -19.95 6.61
CA LYS A 13 24.66 -18.84 7.54
C LYS A 13 23.17 -18.92 7.88
N GLY A 14 22.85 -19.37 9.09
CA GLY A 14 21.47 -19.46 9.57
C GLY A 14 20.80 -18.09 9.44
N ARG A 15 19.66 -18.04 8.74
CA ARG A 15 18.87 -16.83 8.57
C ARG A 15 18.32 -16.46 9.95
N SER A 16 18.96 -15.51 10.63
CA SER A 16 18.59 -15.12 11.99
C SER A 16 17.08 -14.82 12.07
N ARG A 17 16.38 -15.50 13.00
CA ARG A 17 14.95 -15.31 13.30
C ARG A 17 14.60 -13.86 13.66
N THR A 18 15.58 -13.02 13.99
CA THR A 18 15.35 -11.59 14.26
C THR A 18 15.02 -10.75 13.02
N ALA A 19 15.29 -11.27 11.80
CA ALA A 19 14.98 -10.55 10.55
C ALA A 19 13.51 -10.67 10.10
N SER A 20 12.73 -11.59 10.67
CA SER A 20 11.29 -11.72 10.38
C SER A 20 10.43 -10.80 11.25
N PHE A 21 10.76 -10.64 12.53
CA PHE A 21 10.00 -9.76 13.44
C PHE A 21 10.04 -8.29 13.00
N ARG A 22 11.19 -7.80 12.53
CA ARG A 22 11.34 -6.45 11.92
C ARG A 22 10.41 -6.16 10.73
N ARG A 23 9.78 -7.18 10.14
CA ARG A 23 8.82 -6.99 9.03
C ARG A 23 7.41 -6.71 9.53
N HIS A 24 7.00 -7.29 10.67
CA HIS A 24 5.65 -7.13 11.18
C HIS A 24 5.36 -5.72 11.72
N ASP A 25 6.35 -5.06 12.31
CA ASP A 25 6.17 -3.69 12.85
C ASP A 25 6.25 -2.58 11.79
N LYS A 26 6.39 -2.93 10.50
CA LYS A 26 6.28 -1.93 9.44
C LYS A 26 4.83 -1.51 9.32
N LYS A 27 4.57 -0.21 9.43
CA LYS A 27 3.29 0.39 9.04
C LYS A 27 3.05 0.08 7.56
N TYR A 28 2.25 -0.95 7.29
CA TYR A 28 1.82 -1.30 5.95
C TYR A 28 0.87 -0.22 5.45
N ALA A 29 0.91 0.07 4.14
CA ALA A 29 -0.11 0.90 3.53
C ALA A 29 -1.48 0.25 3.75
N LYS A 30 -2.54 1.04 3.95
CA LYS A 30 -3.90 0.53 4.12
C LYS A 30 -4.22 -0.50 3.04
N ASP A 31 -4.95 -1.54 3.39
CA ASP A 31 -5.41 -2.55 2.44
C ASP A 31 -6.54 -2.01 1.55
N ILE A 32 -6.91 -2.75 0.49
CA ILE A 32 -7.89 -2.28 -0.49
C ILE A 32 -9.26 -2.09 0.17
N ASP A 33 -9.66 -3.04 1.00
CA ASP A 33 -10.95 -3.07 1.70
C ASP A 33 -11.08 -1.88 2.65
N GLN A 34 -10.03 -1.61 3.43
CA GLN A 34 -9.96 -0.44 4.33
C GLN A 34 -10.08 0.91 3.58
N ILE A 35 -9.53 0.99 2.37
CA ILE A 35 -9.64 2.19 1.54
C ILE A 35 -11.06 2.33 0.98
N LEU A 36 -11.70 1.23 0.57
CA LEU A 36 -13.07 1.25 0.07
C LEU A 36 -14.07 1.73 1.12
N ASP A 37 -13.93 1.29 2.37
CA ASP A 37 -14.74 1.78 3.49
C ASP A 37 -14.50 3.26 3.80
N SER A 38 -13.33 3.79 3.39
CA SER A 38 -12.97 5.20 3.54
C SER A 38 -13.48 6.07 2.38
N LEU A 39 -13.96 5.48 1.27
CA LEU A 39 -14.44 6.17 0.07
C LEU A 39 -15.94 6.47 0.11
N THR A 40 -16.46 6.80 1.29
CA THR A 40 -17.81 7.35 1.45
C THR A 40 -17.84 8.81 1.01
N PRO A 41 -18.93 9.30 0.38
CA PRO A 41 -19.04 10.69 -0.05
C PRO A 41 -18.83 11.69 1.09
N GLU A 42 -19.27 11.37 2.30
CA GLU A 42 -19.09 12.19 3.51
C GLU A 42 -17.62 12.44 3.82
N LYS A 43 -16.80 11.38 3.90
CA LYS A 43 -15.34 11.50 4.11
C LYS A 43 -14.65 12.27 2.99
N ILE A 44 -15.13 12.17 1.74
CA ILE A 44 -14.57 12.94 0.62
C ILE A 44 -14.81 14.43 0.83
N GLU A 45 -16.01 14.81 1.28
CA GLU A 45 -16.33 16.19 1.61
C GLU A 45 -15.54 16.70 2.83
N GLU A 46 -15.38 15.87 3.85
CA GLU A 46 -14.55 16.20 5.02
C GLU A 46 -13.11 16.49 4.63
N ILE A 47 -12.54 15.67 3.74
CA ILE A 47 -11.18 15.90 3.21
C ILE A 47 -11.11 17.18 2.37
N ALA A 48 -12.15 17.48 1.58
CA ALA A 48 -12.21 18.70 0.79
C ALA A 48 -12.34 19.97 1.66
N LYS A 49 -13.04 19.86 2.80
CA LYS A 49 -13.23 20.92 3.79
C LYS A 49 -12.11 20.96 4.85
N ALA A 50 -11.20 20.00 4.85
CA ALA A 50 -10.18 19.88 5.87
C ALA A 50 -9.22 21.08 5.85
N GLU A 51 -8.96 21.62 7.03
CA GLU A 51 -7.98 22.67 7.23
C GLU A 51 -6.56 22.17 6.90
N PRO A 52 -5.67 23.05 6.39
CA PRO A 52 -4.32 22.67 6.00
C PRO A 52 -3.53 22.18 7.22
N GLN A 53 -3.08 20.92 7.18
CA GLN A 53 -2.36 20.30 8.30
C GLN A 53 -0.85 20.36 8.09
N MET A 54 -0.16 21.19 8.88
CA MET A 54 1.28 21.45 8.75
C MET A 54 2.17 20.21 8.90
N HIS A 55 1.72 19.17 9.60
CA HIS A 55 2.50 17.94 9.78
C HIS A 55 2.46 16.99 8.58
N LEU A 56 1.58 17.25 7.60
CA LEU A 56 1.40 16.42 6.41
C LEU A 56 2.15 17.01 5.20
N PRO A 57 2.67 16.17 4.29
CA PRO A 57 3.22 16.64 3.03
C PRO A 57 2.18 17.46 2.25
N GLY A 58 2.57 18.63 1.74
CA GLY A 58 1.67 19.50 0.97
C GLY A 58 0.47 19.99 1.78
N GLU A 59 0.64 20.12 3.11
CA GLU A 59 -0.39 20.58 4.05
C GLU A 59 -1.64 19.69 4.06
N GLY A 60 -1.52 18.43 3.63
CA GLY A 60 -2.65 17.51 3.52
C GLY A 60 -3.59 17.77 2.33
N ARG A 61 -3.33 18.79 1.50
CA ARG A 61 -4.21 19.21 0.40
C ARG A 61 -4.16 18.29 -0.81
N TYR A 62 -2.99 17.71 -1.10
CA TYR A 62 -2.78 16.88 -2.29
C TYR A 62 -2.75 15.40 -1.93
N GLN A 63 -3.93 14.80 -1.72
CA GLN A 63 -4.06 13.37 -1.39
C GLN A 63 -4.61 12.56 -2.56
N CYS A 64 -4.10 11.34 -2.72
CA CYS A 64 -4.75 10.30 -3.52
C CYS A 64 -5.61 9.41 -2.62
N LEU A 65 -6.92 9.43 -2.83
CA LEU A 65 -7.86 8.64 -2.04
C LEU A 65 -7.75 7.13 -2.31
N THR A 66 -7.42 6.71 -3.53
CA THR A 66 -7.32 5.28 -3.88
C THR A 66 -6.05 4.60 -3.35
N CYS A 67 -5.00 5.39 -3.10
CA CYS A 67 -3.72 4.89 -2.59
C CYS A 67 -3.44 5.34 -1.15
N ASP A 68 -4.30 6.18 -0.58
CA ASP A 68 -4.14 6.84 0.73
C ASP A 68 -2.75 7.46 0.94
N ARG A 69 -2.32 8.28 -0.03
CA ARG A 69 -1.01 8.96 0.02
C ARG A 69 -1.13 10.45 -0.19
N TYR A 70 -0.34 11.19 0.57
CA TYR A 70 -0.19 12.64 0.47
C TYR A 70 1.03 13.01 -0.37
N PHE A 71 0.89 14.08 -1.13
CA PHE A 71 1.90 14.62 -2.04
C PHE A 71 2.17 16.08 -1.68
N MET A 72 3.35 16.58 -2.05
CA MET A 72 3.73 17.96 -1.76
C MET A 72 3.02 18.95 -2.70
N ASN A 73 2.84 18.58 -3.97
CA ASN A 73 2.35 19.46 -5.03
C ASN A 73 1.28 18.75 -5.88
N ARG A 74 0.42 19.56 -6.55
CA ARG A 74 -0.56 19.05 -7.53
C ARG A 74 0.08 18.26 -8.66
N ASN A 75 1.23 18.71 -9.17
CA ASN A 75 1.93 18.03 -10.28
C ASN A 75 2.35 16.60 -9.89
N ALA A 76 2.87 16.43 -8.66
CA ALA A 76 3.25 15.12 -8.14
C ALA A 76 2.04 14.18 -8.01
N LEU A 77 0.87 14.71 -7.60
CA LEU A 77 -0.38 13.96 -7.59
C LEU A 77 -0.79 13.54 -9.00
N THR A 78 -0.72 14.45 -9.99
CA THR A 78 -1.08 14.13 -11.38
C THR A 78 -0.15 13.10 -12.01
N ASP A 79 1.14 13.15 -11.70
CA ASP A 79 2.10 12.14 -12.18
C ASP A 79 1.88 10.81 -11.49
N HIS A 80 1.53 10.83 -10.20
CA HIS A 80 1.13 9.63 -9.48
C HIS A 80 -0.08 8.94 -10.11
N MET A 81 -1.13 9.67 -10.52
CA MET A 81 -2.29 9.11 -11.23
C MET A 81 -1.90 8.34 -12.50
N LYS A 82 -0.89 8.85 -13.23
CA LYS A 82 -0.41 8.24 -14.49
C LYS A 82 0.48 7.00 -14.26
N SER A 83 1.02 6.84 -13.05
CA SER A 83 1.97 5.78 -12.71
C SER A 83 1.38 4.37 -12.82
N LYS A 84 2.23 3.39 -13.16
CA LYS A 84 1.83 1.97 -13.25
C LYS A 84 1.27 1.43 -11.93
N GLN A 85 1.83 1.87 -10.81
CA GLN A 85 1.42 1.42 -9.49
C GLN A 85 -0.01 1.87 -9.16
N HIS A 86 -0.35 3.11 -9.48
CA HIS A 86 -1.70 3.64 -9.29
C HIS A 86 -2.71 2.89 -10.16
N LYS A 87 -2.44 2.76 -11.46
CA LYS A 87 -3.32 2.05 -12.40
C LYS A 87 -3.59 0.61 -11.98
N ARG A 88 -2.54 -0.11 -11.55
CA ARG A 88 -2.68 -1.48 -11.03
C ARG A 88 -3.58 -1.53 -9.80
N ARG A 89 -3.41 -0.59 -8.86
CA ARG A 89 -4.23 -0.54 -7.64
C ARG A 89 -5.69 -0.20 -7.95
N TYR A 90 -5.93 0.75 -8.84
CA TYR A 90 -7.27 1.11 -9.30
C TYR A 90 -7.98 -0.09 -9.96
N GLN A 91 -7.27 -0.87 -10.78
CA GLN A 91 -7.82 -2.07 -11.40
C GLN A 91 -8.28 -3.10 -10.35
N TYR A 92 -7.46 -3.38 -9.34
CA TYR A 92 -7.85 -4.30 -8.26
C TYR A 92 -9.02 -3.78 -7.45
N GLN A 93 -9.07 -2.48 -7.21
CA GLN A 93 -10.17 -1.85 -6.48
C GLN A 93 -11.50 -1.99 -7.24
N CYS A 94 -11.48 -1.78 -8.57
CA CYS A 94 -12.66 -1.94 -9.41
C CYS A 94 -13.11 -3.41 -9.47
N GLN A 95 -12.16 -4.35 -9.55
CA GLN A 95 -12.45 -5.79 -9.46
C GLN A 95 -13.08 -6.15 -8.11
N TYR A 96 -12.52 -5.70 -6.99
CA TYR A 96 -13.06 -5.99 -5.67
C TYR A 96 -14.50 -5.47 -5.52
N LYS A 97 -14.79 -4.25 -5.97
CA LYS A 97 -16.16 -3.70 -5.93
C LYS A 97 -17.15 -4.52 -6.75
N SER A 98 -16.72 -5.05 -7.90
CA SER A 98 -17.53 -5.97 -8.70
C SER A 98 -17.79 -7.29 -8.00
N TRP A 99 -16.81 -7.83 -7.28
CA TRP A 99 -16.95 -9.08 -6.53
C TRP A 99 -17.86 -8.91 -5.31
N LEU A 100 -17.71 -7.83 -4.54
CA LEU A 100 -18.53 -7.57 -3.35
C LEU A 100 -20.02 -7.37 -3.67
N HIS A 101 -20.36 -6.75 -4.80
CA HIS A 101 -21.76 -6.56 -5.21
C HIS A 101 -22.48 -7.90 -5.50
N LEU A 102 -21.78 -8.88 -6.09
CA LEU A 102 -22.33 -10.20 -6.39
C LEU A 102 -22.60 -11.02 -5.11
N ASP A 103 -21.80 -10.83 -4.07
CA ASP A 103 -22.00 -11.52 -2.79
C ASP A 103 -23.12 -10.89 -1.94
N THR A 104 -23.37 -9.57 -2.07
CA THR A 104 -24.49 -8.91 -1.36
C THR A 104 -25.86 -9.23 -1.95
N GLU A 105 -25.95 -9.50 -3.26
CA GLU A 105 -27.18 -9.92 -3.94
C GLU A 105 -27.50 -11.42 -3.73
N ALA A 106 -26.56 -12.21 -3.21
CA ALA A 106 -26.73 -13.64 -2.95
C ALA A 106 -27.10 -13.97 -1.50
N ILE A 107 -27.07 -12.99 -0.60
CA ILE A 107 -27.38 -13.14 0.85
C ILE A 107 -28.76 -12.57 1.20
N TYR A 108 -29.44 -11.91 0.25
CA TYR A 108 -30.82 -11.44 0.37
C TYR A 108 -31.71 -12.11 -0.69
#